data_AF-A0A8B3F5Z7-F1
#
_entry.id   AF-A0A8B3F5Z7-F1
#
_cell.length_a   1.000
_cell.length_b   1.000
_cell.length_c   1.000
_cell.angle_alpha   90.00
_cell.angle_beta   90.00
_cell.angle_gamma   90.00
#
_symmetry.space_group_name_H-M   'P 1'
#
loop_
_entity.id
_entity.type
_entity.pdbx_description
1 polymer ?
#
loop_
_entity_poly.entity_id
_entity_poly.type
_entity_poly.pdbx_seq_one_letter_code
_entity_poly.pdbx_strand_id
1 'polypeptide(L)'
;MVALLAISGSALVISGLTKMLKEQVAISQSDSIKDWQIFCQQMRFELSGTKLDRVEQNFLYVTKDKKLRFGFMSDDFRKTDDKGQGYQPMLYDIKAAKIQATKNLITIRIDFNQGGERTFIYQFPEDT
;
A
#
# COMPACT_ATOMS: atom_id res chain seq x y z
N MET A 1 -29.85 39.10 -24.45
CA MET A 1 -28.74 39.29 -23.48
C MET A 1 -28.79 38.31 -22.31
N VAL A 2 -29.96 38.03 -21.72
CA VAL A 2 -30.11 37.09 -20.59
C VAL A 2 -29.57 35.68 -20.88
N ALA A 3 -29.77 35.16 -22.10
CA ALA A 3 -29.30 33.82 -22.49
C ALA A 3 -27.77 33.66 -22.44
N LEU A 4 -27.01 34.67 -22.88
CA LEU A 4 -25.53 34.65 -22.84
C LEU A 4 -25.00 34.69 -21.41
N LEU A 5 -25.67 35.44 -20.52
CA LEU A 5 -25.31 35.54 -19.12
C LEU A 5 -25.60 34.24 -18.35
N ALA A 6 -26.69 33.55 -18.71
CA ALA A 6 -27.00 32.23 -18.19
C ALA A 6 -25.95 31.20 -18.60
N ILE A 7 -25.56 31.17 -19.88
CA ILE A 7 -24.55 30.23 -20.40
C ILE A 7 -23.17 30.50 -19.76
N SER A 8 -22.76 31.77 -19.65
CA SER A 8 -21.48 32.11 -19.01
C SER A 8 -21.47 31.78 -17.52
N GLY A 9 -22.58 32.01 -16.81
CA GLY A 9 -22.74 31.61 -15.42
C GLY A 9 -22.63 30.09 -15.23
N SER A 10 -23.31 29.30 -16.06
CA SER A 10 -23.23 27.84 -16.02
C SER A 10 -21.82 27.31 -16.32
N ALA A 11 -21.15 27.88 -17.33
CA ALA A 11 -19.78 27.50 -17.67
C ALA A 11 -18.78 27.77 -16.51
N LEU A 12 -18.97 28.88 -15.80
CA LEU A 12 -18.14 29.26 -14.65
C LEU A 12 -18.34 28.30 -13.46
N VAL A 13 -19.59 27.90 -13.20
CA VAL A 13 -19.92 26.90 -12.17
C VAL A 13 -19.30 25.54 -12.50
N ILE A 14 -19.45 25.06 -13.73
CA ILE A 14 -18.87 23.78 -14.17
C ILE A 14 -17.33 23.81 -14.05
N SER A 15 -16.70 24.92 -14.44
CA SER A 15 -15.25 25.10 -14.32
C SER A 15 -14.78 25.09 -12.86
N GLY A 16 -15.53 25.74 -11.97
CA GLY A 16 -15.27 25.75 -10.53
C GLY A 16 -15.35 24.35 -9.92
N LEU A 17 -16.43 23.62 -10.20
CA LEU A 17 -16.62 22.24 -9.72
C LEU A 17 -15.55 21.29 -10.27
N THR A 18 -15.18 21.44 -11.54
CA THR A 18 -14.12 20.63 -12.17
C THR A 18 -12.76 20.87 -11.50
N LYS A 19 -12.45 22.11 -11.13
CA LYS A 19 -11.20 22.43 -10.43
C LYS A 19 -11.16 21.82 -9.03
N MET A 20 -12.25 21.92 -8.28
CA MET A 20 -12.36 21.34 -6.94
C MET A 20 -12.22 19.81 -6.96
N LEU A 21 -12.85 19.14 -7.94
CA LEU A 21 -12.70 17.70 -8.13
C LEU A 21 -11.25 17.31 -8.45
N LYS A 22 -10.57 18.06 -9.33
CA LYS A 22 -9.15 17.81 -9.64
C LYS A 22 -8.26 17.95 -8.42
N GLU A 23 -8.49 18.97 -7.59
CA GLU A 23 -7.73 19.17 -6.35
C GLU A 23 -7.96 18.03 -5.34
N GLN A 24 -9.21 17.59 -5.15
CA GLN A 24 -9.51 16.45 -4.27
C GLN A 24 -8.86 15.15 -4.77
N VAL A 25 -8.90 14.90 -6.08
CA VAL A 25 -8.24 13.73 -6.68
C VAL A 25 -6.72 13.81 -6.49
N ALA A 26 -6.11 14.99 -6.68
CA ALA A 26 -4.68 15.18 -6.49
C ALA A 26 -4.25 14.97 -5.02
N ILE A 27 -5.03 15.47 -4.07
CA ILE A 27 -4.79 15.27 -2.63
C ILE A 27 -4.88 13.77 -2.29
N SER A 28 -5.96 13.10 -2.70
CA SER A 28 -6.16 11.66 -2.44
C SER A 28 -5.03 10.80 -3.01
N GLN A 29 -4.56 11.12 -4.23
CA GLN A 29 -3.40 10.43 -4.81
C GLN A 29 -2.10 10.74 -4.07
N SER A 30 -1.91 11.98 -3.59
CA SER A 30 -0.72 12.35 -2.84
C SER A 30 -0.63 11.63 -1.49
N ASP A 31 -1.76 11.45 -0.82
CA ASP A 31 -1.85 10.72 0.44
C ASP A 31 -1.55 9.24 0.22
N SER A 32 -2.14 8.61 -0.80
CA SER A 32 -1.88 7.20 -1.11
C SER A 32 -0.41 6.94 -1.49
N ILE A 33 0.23 7.89 -2.19
CA ILE A 33 1.67 7.83 -2.51
C ILE A 33 2.51 7.93 -1.24
N LYS A 34 2.16 8.84 -0.33
CA LYS A 34 2.87 9.03 0.93
C LYS A 34 2.75 7.80 1.83
N ASP A 35 1.56 7.25 1.98
CA ASP A 35 1.32 6.03 2.76
C ASP A 35 2.09 4.85 2.20
N TRP A 36 2.10 4.71 0.87
CA TRP A 36 2.91 3.70 0.19
C TRP A 36 4.42 3.86 0.48
N GLN A 37 4.92 5.09 0.49
CA GLN A 37 6.33 5.37 0.80
C GLN A 37 6.67 5.04 2.26
N ILE A 38 5.82 5.42 3.21
CA ILE A 38 5.97 5.10 4.63
C ILE A 38 5.98 3.57 4.82
N PHE A 39 5.03 2.87 4.19
CA PHE A 39 4.99 1.41 4.18
C PHE A 39 6.31 0.81 3.66
N CYS A 40 6.83 1.29 2.53
CA CYS A 40 8.09 0.78 1.97
C CYS A 40 9.26 0.97 2.94
N GLN A 41 9.36 2.13 3.60
CA GLN A 41 10.43 2.41 4.56
C GLN A 41 10.31 1.52 5.80
N GLN A 42 9.11 1.43 6.37
CA GLN A 42 8.84 0.59 7.54
C GLN A 42 9.10 -0.88 7.22
N MET A 43 8.63 -1.38 6.08
CA MET A 43 8.82 -2.77 5.66
C MET A 43 10.30 -3.08 5.42
N ARG A 44 11.07 -2.20 4.78
CA ARG A 44 12.52 -2.39 4.62
C ARG A 44 13.24 -2.44 5.96
N PHE A 45 12.87 -1.56 6.90
CA PHE A 45 13.45 -1.55 8.23
C PHE A 45 13.13 -2.84 9.01
N GLU A 46 11.90 -3.31 8.93
CA GLU A 46 11.45 -4.55 9.57
C GLU A 46 12.15 -5.78 9.01
N LEU A 47 12.35 -5.85 7.69
CA LEU A 47 13.04 -6.96 7.03
C LEU A 47 14.57 -6.89 7.18
N SER A 48 15.13 -5.70 7.43
CA SER A 48 16.55 -5.52 7.63
C SER A 48 17.05 -6.28 8.86
N GLY A 49 18.09 -7.10 8.63
CA GLY A 49 18.67 -7.97 9.66
C GLY A 49 17.78 -9.15 10.06
N THR A 50 16.82 -9.52 9.22
CA THR A 50 15.98 -10.71 9.43
C THR A 50 16.34 -11.81 8.44
N LYS A 51 16.05 -13.06 8.82
CA LYS A 51 16.16 -14.23 7.95
C LYS A 51 14.80 -14.57 7.37
N LEU A 52 14.80 -14.86 6.06
CA LEU A 52 13.61 -15.35 5.38
C LEU A 52 13.37 -16.81 5.75
N ASP A 53 12.20 -17.11 6.34
CA ASP A 53 11.85 -18.49 6.69
C ASP A 53 11.10 -19.16 5.53
N ARG A 54 9.96 -18.59 5.13
CA ARG A 54 9.12 -19.08 4.02
C ARG A 54 8.05 -18.06 3.65
N VAL A 55 7.43 -18.27 2.48
CA VAL A 55 6.15 -17.66 2.11
C VAL A 55 5.12 -18.76 1.99
N GLU A 56 4.04 -18.67 2.76
CA GLU A 56 3.01 -19.70 2.83
C GLU A 56 1.63 -19.06 3.05
N GLN A 57 0.61 -19.56 2.34
CA GLN A 57 -0.76 -19.05 2.41
C GLN A 57 -0.85 -17.52 2.24
N ASN A 58 -0.01 -16.96 1.37
CA ASN A 58 0.07 -15.53 1.10
C ASN A 58 0.56 -14.66 2.29
N PHE A 59 1.27 -15.28 3.24
CA PHE A 59 1.99 -14.61 4.32
C PHE A 59 3.50 -14.78 4.17
N LEU A 60 4.24 -13.74 4.52
CA LEU A 60 5.70 -13.74 4.63
C LEU A 60 6.09 -14.02 6.07
N TYR A 61 6.85 -15.10 6.29
CA TYR A 61 7.41 -15.48 7.59
C TYR A 61 8.90 -15.17 7.63
N VAL A 62 9.31 -14.46 8.68
CA VAL A 62 10.72 -14.09 8.90
C VAL A 62 11.09 -14.27 10.37
N THR A 63 12.38 -14.49 10.61
CA THR A 63 12.95 -14.58 11.94
C THR A 63 13.97 -13.47 12.16
N LYS A 64 13.78 -12.68 13.23
CA LYS A 64 14.76 -11.70 13.75
C LYS A 64 15.24 -12.17 15.13
N ASP A 65 14.65 -11.60 16.18
CA ASP A 65 14.74 -12.11 17.56
C ASP A 65 13.58 -13.05 17.90
N LYS A 66 12.46 -12.87 17.18
CA LYS A 66 11.25 -13.70 17.25
C LYS A 66 10.73 -13.96 15.84
N LYS A 67 9.88 -14.98 15.73
CA LYS A 67 9.18 -15.29 14.47
C LYS A 67 8.07 -14.26 14.25
N LEU A 68 8.08 -13.67 13.07
CA LEU A 68 7.15 -12.63 12.64
C LEU A 68 6.46 -13.06 11.36
N ARG A 69 5.24 -12.58 11.18
CA ARG A 69 4.42 -12.84 10.00
C ARG A 69 3.85 -11.54 9.47
N PHE A 70 4.00 -11.33 8.17
CA PHE A 70 3.47 -10.18 7.45
C PHE A 70 2.49 -10.63 6.37
N GLY A 71 1.39 -9.91 6.21
CA GLY A 71 0.46 -10.18 5.12
C GLY A 71 -0.82 -9.38 5.21
N PHE A 72 -1.68 -9.62 4.23
CA PHE A 72 -2.99 -9.00 4.14
C PHE A 72 -4.00 -9.73 5.03
N MET A 73 -4.76 -8.98 5.82
CA MET A 73 -5.94 -9.49 6.52
C MET A 73 -7.08 -8.48 6.41
N SER A 74 -8.21 -8.94 5.88
CA SER A 74 -9.46 -8.19 5.70
C SER A 74 -9.36 -6.94 4.81
N ASP A 75 -8.65 -5.91 5.25
CA ASP A 75 -8.64 -4.56 4.66
C ASP A 75 -7.26 -3.86 4.75
N ASP A 76 -6.30 -4.45 5.45
CA ASP A 76 -4.97 -3.87 5.65
C ASP A 76 -3.86 -4.91 5.43
N PHE A 77 -2.64 -4.41 5.27
CA PHE A 77 -1.43 -5.20 5.34
C PHE A 77 -0.80 -4.96 6.71
N ARG A 78 -0.61 -6.03 7.48
CA ARG A 78 -0.20 -5.94 8.88
C ARG A 78 0.90 -6.91 9.25
N LYS A 79 1.60 -6.57 10.33
CA LYS A 79 2.55 -7.42 11.04
C LYS A 79 1.85 -8.11 12.21
N THR A 80 2.14 -9.38 12.37
CA THR A 80 1.66 -10.27 13.44
C THR A 80 2.80 -11.16 13.92
N ASP A 81 2.59 -11.90 15.02
CA ASP A 81 3.45 -13.03 15.35
C ASP A 81 3.21 -14.23 14.41
N ASP A 82 3.96 -15.31 14.60
CA ASP A 82 3.86 -16.52 13.77
C ASP A 82 2.51 -17.25 13.89
N LYS A 83 1.79 -17.05 15.00
CA LYS A 83 0.45 -17.59 15.26
C LYS A 83 -0.66 -16.65 14.79
N GLY A 84 -0.30 -15.48 14.28
CA GLY A 84 -1.25 -14.45 13.85
C GLY A 84 -1.84 -13.61 14.97
N GLN A 85 -1.25 -13.65 16.16
CA GLN A 85 -1.61 -12.78 17.28
C GLN A 85 -0.83 -11.47 17.21
N GLY A 86 -1.36 -10.44 17.87
CA GLY A 86 -0.89 -9.07 17.74
C GLY A 86 -1.51 -8.34 16.55
N TYR A 87 -1.49 -7.01 16.62
CA TYR A 87 -2.08 -6.15 15.61
C TYR A 87 -1.19 -4.92 15.42
N GLN A 88 -0.44 -4.92 14.32
CA GLN A 88 0.34 -3.76 13.88
C GLN A 88 0.11 -3.55 12.38
N PRO A 89 -0.92 -2.77 12.00
CA PRO A 89 -1.14 -2.39 10.60
C PRO A 89 0.00 -1.53 10.07
N MET A 90 0.35 -1.74 8.80
CA MET A 90 1.44 -1.04 8.11
C MET A 90 0.97 -0.29 6.87
N LEU A 91 -0.14 -0.73 6.26
CA LEU A 91 -0.75 -0.08 5.10
C LEU A 91 -2.24 -0.41 5.08
N TYR A 92 -3.08 0.61 4.93
CA TYR A 92 -4.55 0.48 4.94
C TYR A 92 -5.14 0.64 3.53
N ASP A 93 -6.46 0.47 3.45
CA ASP A 93 -7.26 0.65 2.23
C ASP A 93 -6.83 -0.26 1.07
N ILE A 94 -6.50 -1.49 1.43
CA ILE A 94 -6.03 -2.52 0.51
C ILE A 94 -7.19 -3.43 0.16
N LYS A 95 -7.31 -3.75 -1.13
CA LYS A 95 -8.26 -4.71 -1.66
C LYS A 95 -7.71 -6.14 -1.59
N ALA A 96 -6.44 -6.29 -1.97
CA ALA A 96 -5.75 -7.56 -1.93
C ALA A 96 -4.23 -7.35 -1.90
N ALA A 97 -3.51 -8.34 -1.39
CA ALA A 97 -2.07 -8.44 -1.58
C ALA A 97 -1.70 -9.83 -2.09
N LYS A 98 -0.62 -9.93 -2.86
CA LYS A 98 -0.03 -11.19 -3.30
C LYS A 98 1.45 -11.21 -2.97
N ILE A 99 1.89 -12.20 -2.20
CA ILE A 99 3.27 -12.39 -1.78
C ILE A 99 3.86 -13.58 -2.52
N GLN A 100 5.03 -13.38 -3.12
CA GLN A 100 5.79 -14.42 -3.80
C GLN A 100 7.26 -14.35 -3.37
N ALA A 101 7.86 -15.52 -3.18
CA ALA A 101 9.29 -15.67 -2.92
C ALA A 101 9.95 -16.41 -4.08
N THR A 102 11.06 -15.88 -4.59
CA THR A 102 11.94 -16.59 -5.52
C THR A 102 13.34 -16.56 -4.95
N LYS A 103 13.80 -17.69 -4.39
CA LYS A 103 15.03 -17.76 -3.60
C LYS A 103 14.98 -16.75 -2.44
N ASN A 104 15.88 -15.77 -2.43
CA ASN A 104 15.97 -14.71 -1.42
C ASN A 104 15.28 -13.40 -1.85
N LEU A 105 14.62 -13.37 -3.00
CA LEU A 105 13.86 -12.22 -3.49
C LEU A 105 12.37 -12.36 -3.13
N ILE A 106 11.83 -11.39 -2.40
CA ILE A 106 10.40 -11.30 -2.11
C ILE A 106 9.77 -10.21 -2.95
N THR A 107 8.62 -10.55 -3.55
CA THR A 107 7.75 -9.63 -4.29
C THR A 107 6.39 -9.59 -3.61
N ILE A 108 5.96 -8.39 -3.19
CA ILE A 108 4.64 -8.14 -2.60
C ILE A 108 3.90 -7.18 -3.53
N ARG A 109 2.86 -7.67 -4.19
CA ARG A 109 1.97 -6.87 -5.04
C ARG A 109 0.74 -6.48 -4.22
N ILE A 110 0.39 -5.20 -4.22
CA ILE A 110 -0.72 -4.65 -3.44
C ILE A 110 -1.68 -3.92 -4.38
N ASP A 111 -2.95 -4.31 -4.31
CA ASP A 111 -4.06 -3.69 -5.02
C ASP A 111 -4.86 -2.83 -4.03
N PHE A 112 -5.03 -1.54 -4.33
CA PHE A 112 -5.76 -0.61 -3.45
C PHE A 112 -7.25 -0.55 -3.79
N ASN A 113 -8.09 -0.26 -2.78
CA ASN A 113 -9.55 -0.12 -3.01
C ASN A 113 -9.88 1.05 -3.93
N GLN A 114 -9.16 2.16 -3.81
CA GLN A 114 -9.30 3.32 -4.71
C GLN A 114 -8.74 3.08 -6.12
N GLY A 115 -8.21 1.88 -6.38
CA GLY A 115 -7.57 1.52 -7.62
C GLY A 115 -6.09 1.86 -7.66
N GLY A 116 -5.42 1.30 -8.65
CA GLY A 116 -3.97 1.34 -8.74
C GLY A 116 -3.32 0.17 -8.00
N GLU A 117 -2.16 -0.20 -8.52
CA GLU A 117 -1.35 -1.30 -8.03
C GLU A 117 0.04 -0.78 -7.69
N ARG A 118 0.63 -1.34 -6.64
CA ARG A 118 2.03 -1.11 -6.30
C ARG A 118 2.72 -2.42 -5.97
N THR A 119 4.00 -2.50 -6.32
CA THR A 119 4.82 -3.68 -6.04
C THR A 119 5.99 -3.28 -5.17
N PHE A 120 6.12 -3.97 -4.04
CA PHE A 120 7.28 -3.90 -3.16
C PHE A 120 8.20 -5.08 -3.44
N ILE A 121 9.50 -4.79 -3.60
CA ILE A 121 10.52 -5.80 -3.86
C ILE A 121 11.63 -5.65 -2.82
N TYR A 122 12.03 -6.79 -2.24
CA TYR A 122 13.10 -6.87 -1.26
C TYR A 122 13.95 -8.12 -1.49
N GLN A 123 15.27 -7.93 -1.53
CA GLN A 123 16.26 -9.00 -1.62
C GLN A 123 16.88 -9.20 -0.24
N PHE A 124 16.71 -10.39 0.33
CA PHE A 124 17.43 -10.77 1.53
C PHE A 124 18.92 -10.97 1.19
N PRO A 125 19.84 -10.58 2.10
CA PRO A 125 21.24 -10.90 1.93
C PRO A 125 21.41 -12.43 1.83
N GLU A 126 22.39 -12.86 1.06
CA GLU A 126 22.78 -14.27 1.03
C GLU A 126 23.44 -14.61 2.37
N ASP A 127 23.10 -15.78 2.93
CA ASP A 127 23.83 -16.33 4.08
C ASP A 127 25.23 -16.73 3.56
N THR A 128 26.20 -15.81 3.69
CA THR A 128 27.63 -16.05 3.41
C THR A 128 28.25 -16.89 4.51
#